data_AF-A0A353S6L2-F1
#
_entry.id   AF-A0A353S6L2-F1
#
_cell.length_a   1.000
_cell.length_b   1.000
_cell.length_c   1.000
_cell.angle_alpha   90.00
_cell.angle_beta   90.00
_cell.angle_gamma   90.00
#
_symmetry.space_group_name_H-M   'P 1'
#
loop_
_entity.id
_entity.type
_entity.pdbx_description
1 polymer ?
#
loop_
_entity_poly.entity_id
_entity_poly.type
_entity_poly.pdbx_seq_one_letter_code
_entity_poly.pdbx_strand_id
1 'polypeptide(L)'
;MGSNIPIVFSALFLAASACSQQHAPDYAGGNGTVTGRESRGNHSFTTRRHEQEIRTGSQLSSRQRIIYADFRSQKRIGELHEDDIICTQQIRSDLDRSRNKLAVWYSISYGAGQSGWICMGYDGEDTTFPYHDGNWEVLRSIRADGAEWTVRRLEQQMTVWNTAALFAEPGAYDKMQGTIPVAGKPETISTKAVAINPDLPGIWWLQVQQGGTSGWTADCGDITVERLGPRFLTPEAIVDWELGWG
;
A
#
# COMPACT_ATOMS: atom_id res chain seq x y z
N MET A 1 29.33 -0.66 61.88
CA MET A 1 28.97 -1.99 61.35
C MET A 1 27.46 -2.14 61.53
N GLY A 2 26.59 -2.26 60.55
CA GLY A 2 26.61 -2.10 59.10
C GLY A 2 25.13 -1.90 58.74
N SER A 3 24.82 -0.85 57.99
CA SER A 3 23.47 -0.43 57.62
C SER A 3 22.91 -1.35 56.53
N ASN A 4 21.82 -2.06 56.83
CA ASN A 4 21.06 -2.85 55.85
C ASN A 4 20.15 -1.93 55.03
N ILE A 5 20.54 -1.67 53.78
CA ILE A 5 19.67 -1.07 52.76
C ILE A 5 19.07 -2.22 51.96
N PRO A 6 17.73 -2.36 51.87
CA PRO A 6 17.15 -3.29 50.90
C PRO A 6 17.29 -2.67 49.50
N ILE A 7 18.11 -3.32 48.67
CA ILE A 7 18.18 -3.05 47.24
C ILE A 7 16.86 -3.53 46.63
N VAL A 8 15.98 -2.59 46.29
CA VAL A 8 14.83 -2.85 45.45
C VAL A 8 15.34 -3.00 44.02
N PHE A 9 15.45 -4.24 43.54
CA PHE A 9 15.58 -4.50 42.11
C PHE A 9 14.25 -4.19 41.44
N SER A 10 14.11 -2.95 40.97
CA SER A 10 13.08 -2.60 40.00
C SER A 10 13.40 -3.33 38.70
N ALA A 11 12.69 -4.43 38.46
CA ALA A 11 12.62 -5.04 37.13
C ALA A 11 11.85 -4.06 36.22
N LEU A 12 12.59 -3.19 35.53
CA LEU A 12 12.07 -2.47 34.38
C LEU A 12 11.77 -3.51 33.30
N PHE A 13 10.52 -3.97 33.25
CA PHE A 13 10.01 -4.62 32.06
C PHE A 13 9.93 -3.54 30.97
N LEU A 14 10.90 -3.53 30.06
CA LEU A 14 10.72 -2.92 28.74
C LEU A 14 9.54 -3.66 28.10
N ALA A 15 8.39 -3.00 28.04
CA ALA A 15 7.34 -3.36 27.10
C ALA A 15 7.90 -3.03 25.71
N ALA A 16 8.59 -3.99 25.11
CA ALA A 16 8.89 -3.96 23.68
C ALA A 16 7.55 -3.85 22.95
N SER A 17 7.36 -2.74 22.25
CA SER A 17 6.25 -2.57 21.32
C SER A 17 6.36 -3.69 20.29
N ALA A 18 5.49 -4.68 20.38
CA ALA A 18 5.52 -5.85 19.51
C ALA A 18 4.96 -5.46 18.13
N CYS A 19 5.73 -4.70 17.36
CA CYS A 19 5.57 -4.64 15.92
C CYS A 19 6.46 -5.74 15.32
N SER A 20 6.10 -7.00 15.53
CA SER A 20 6.81 -8.10 14.88
C SER A 20 5.84 -9.19 14.43
N GLN A 21 5.33 -9.03 13.22
CA GLN A 21 5.01 -10.12 12.31
C GLN A 21 5.00 -9.55 10.90
N GLN A 22 6.08 -9.81 10.13
CA GLN A 22 6.04 -9.66 8.67
C GLN A 22 5.06 -10.71 8.14
N HIS A 23 3.80 -10.33 8.03
CA HIS A 23 2.82 -11.11 7.28
C HIS A 23 3.12 -10.93 5.79
N ALA A 24 3.21 -12.03 5.05
CA ALA A 24 3.08 -11.97 3.61
C ALA A 24 1.76 -11.24 3.30
N PRO A 25 1.77 -10.19 2.46
CA PRO A 25 0.60 -9.35 2.22
C PRO A 25 -0.40 -10.11 1.33
N ASP A 26 -1.14 -11.03 1.95
CA ASP A 26 -2.22 -11.83 1.36
C ASP A 26 -3.58 -11.12 1.54
N TYR A 27 -3.68 -10.19 2.49
CA TYR A 27 -4.86 -9.35 2.75
C TYR A 27 -6.16 -10.09 3.11
N ALA A 28 -6.16 -11.42 3.27
CA ALA A 28 -7.31 -12.14 3.83
C ALA A 28 -7.47 -11.93 5.36
N GLY A 29 -6.52 -11.27 6.05
CA GLY A 29 -6.62 -10.96 7.49
C GLY A 29 -5.52 -10.07 8.09
N GLY A 30 -4.76 -9.33 7.27
CA GLY A 30 -3.64 -8.46 7.69
C GLY A 30 -3.94 -6.97 7.47
N ASN A 31 -2.91 -6.21 7.13
CA ASN A 31 -3.03 -4.82 6.67
C ASN A 31 -4.11 -4.72 5.58
N GLY A 32 -4.87 -3.62 5.54
CA GLY A 32 -5.97 -3.41 4.59
C GLY A 32 -7.33 -4.01 4.97
N THR A 33 -7.37 -4.95 5.92
CA THR A 33 -8.62 -5.53 6.43
C THR A 33 -9.52 -4.45 7.02
N VAL A 34 -10.78 -4.36 6.56
CA VAL A 34 -11.75 -3.41 7.11
C VAL A 34 -12.20 -3.87 8.49
N THR A 35 -11.81 -3.13 9.52
CA THR A 35 -12.13 -3.40 10.93
C THR A 35 -13.32 -2.60 11.44
N GLY A 36 -13.72 -1.55 10.71
CA GLY A 36 -14.85 -0.72 11.12
C GLY A 36 -15.43 0.09 9.97
N ARG A 37 -16.76 0.25 10.00
CA ARG A 37 -17.51 1.20 9.19
C ARG A 37 -18.49 1.95 10.07
N GLU A 38 -18.51 3.27 9.97
CA GLU A 38 -19.51 4.09 10.64
C GLU A 38 -19.97 5.24 9.74
N SER A 39 -21.22 5.66 9.89
CA SER A 39 -21.78 6.80 9.17
C SER A 39 -22.42 7.76 10.17
N ARG A 40 -22.12 9.05 10.07
CA ARG A 40 -22.68 10.09 10.96
C ARG A 40 -22.92 11.36 10.17
N GLY A 41 -24.18 11.80 10.08
CA GLY A 41 -24.54 12.95 9.26
C GLY A 41 -24.06 12.76 7.83
N ASN A 42 -23.36 13.75 7.27
CA ASN A 42 -22.81 13.68 5.92
C ASN A 42 -21.50 12.87 5.81
N HIS A 43 -20.94 12.40 6.93
CA HIS A 43 -19.66 11.69 6.92
C HIS A 43 -19.84 10.17 6.89
N SER A 44 -19.01 9.50 6.09
CA SER A 44 -18.83 8.04 6.07
C SER A 44 -17.38 7.73 6.42
N PHE A 45 -17.17 6.84 7.37
CA PHE A 45 -15.85 6.48 7.85
C PHE A 45 -15.59 4.99 7.61
N THR A 46 -14.39 4.69 7.12
CA THR A 46 -13.89 3.32 7.02
C THR A 46 -12.56 3.22 7.75
N THR A 47 -12.44 2.24 8.64
CA THR A 47 -11.20 1.94 9.36
C THR A 47 -10.66 0.62 8.85
N ARG A 48 -9.36 0.60 8.53
CA ARG A 48 -8.63 -0.58 8.08
C ARG A 48 -7.46 -0.83 9.04
N ARG A 49 -7.23 -2.10 9.38
CA ARG A 49 -6.01 -2.53 10.08
C ARG A 49 -4.80 -2.17 9.23
N HIS A 50 -3.75 -1.64 9.84
CA HIS A 50 -2.47 -1.43 9.17
C HIS A 50 -1.37 -1.25 10.23
N GLU A 51 -0.55 -2.29 10.40
CA GLU A 51 0.52 -2.35 11.38
C GLU A 51 1.86 -2.28 10.65
N GLN A 52 2.63 -1.23 10.94
CA GLN A 52 3.96 -1.00 10.36
C GLN A 52 4.79 -0.08 11.25
N GLU A 53 6.05 -0.45 11.51
CA GLU A 53 7.02 0.45 12.13
C GLU A 53 7.67 1.30 11.05
N ILE A 54 7.70 2.61 11.25
CA ILE A 54 8.22 3.58 10.29
C ILE A 54 9.12 4.56 11.04
N ARG A 55 10.28 4.83 10.46
CA ARG A 55 11.15 5.92 10.89
C ARG A 55 10.84 7.16 10.06
N THR A 56 10.46 8.25 10.70
CA THR A 56 10.04 9.46 10.01
C THR A 56 11.19 10.12 9.23
N GLY A 57 10.90 10.53 7.99
CA GLY A 57 11.86 11.24 7.15
C GLY A 57 11.63 12.75 7.09
N SER A 58 12.52 13.42 6.34
CA SER A 58 12.49 14.86 6.14
C SER A 58 11.36 15.35 5.21
N GLN A 59 10.75 14.45 4.44
CA GLN A 59 9.70 14.78 3.47
C GLN A 59 8.33 15.06 4.08
N LEU A 60 8.17 14.84 5.40
CA LEU A 60 6.95 15.16 6.12
C LEU A 60 6.58 16.64 5.99
N SER A 61 5.40 16.91 5.43
CA SER A 61 4.83 18.25 5.42
C SER A 61 4.56 18.74 6.85
N SER A 62 4.52 20.06 7.04
CA SER A 62 4.21 20.67 8.35
C SER A 62 2.89 20.19 8.95
N ARG A 63 1.93 19.77 8.11
CA ARG A 63 0.66 19.18 8.55
C ARG A 63 0.82 17.74 9.03
N GLN A 64 1.53 16.91 8.26
CA GLN A 64 1.78 15.50 8.60
C GLN A 64 2.65 15.36 9.86
N ARG A 65 3.37 16.42 10.26
CA ARG A 65 4.10 16.46 11.53
C ARG A 65 3.19 16.61 12.74
N ILE A 66 1.97 17.09 12.61
CA ILE A 66 1.12 17.37 13.78
C ILE A 66 0.48 16.07 14.29
N ILE A 67 0.68 15.79 15.59
CA ILE A 67 0.01 14.68 16.28
C ILE A 67 -1.24 15.20 16.97
N TYR A 68 -2.37 14.58 16.68
CA TYR A 68 -3.68 14.89 17.24
C TYR A 68 -4.13 13.82 18.24
N ALA A 69 -4.85 14.22 19.29
CA ALA A 69 -5.45 13.29 20.25
C ALA A 69 -6.47 12.37 19.57
N ASP A 70 -7.26 12.95 18.67
CA ASP A 70 -8.25 12.24 17.90
C ASP A 70 -8.52 12.97 16.57
N PHE A 71 -8.94 12.20 15.56
CA PHE A 71 -9.22 12.69 14.21
C PHE A 71 -10.44 13.63 14.12
N ARG A 72 -11.29 13.71 15.15
CA ARG A 72 -12.53 14.52 15.15
C ARG A 72 -12.31 15.90 15.77
N SER A 73 -11.74 15.96 16.97
CA SER A 73 -11.48 17.22 17.69
C SER A 73 -10.30 17.96 17.10
N GLN A 74 -9.38 17.24 16.43
CA GLN A 74 -8.12 17.76 15.93
C GLN A 74 -7.37 18.56 17.00
N LYS A 75 -7.51 18.16 18.27
CA LYS A 75 -6.72 18.71 19.37
C LYS A 75 -5.28 18.25 19.22
N ARG A 76 -4.38 19.19 18.94
CA ARG A 76 -2.94 18.93 18.89
C ARG A 76 -2.43 18.49 20.27
N ILE A 77 -1.63 17.42 20.28
CA ILE A 77 -1.00 16.86 21.48
C ILE A 77 0.51 16.65 21.33
N GLY A 78 1.04 16.77 20.11
CA GLY A 78 2.46 16.57 19.85
C GLY A 78 2.85 16.99 18.44
N GLU A 79 4.10 16.70 18.10
CA GLU A 79 4.69 16.93 16.78
C GLU A 79 5.75 15.86 16.51
N LEU A 80 5.77 15.34 15.28
CA LEU A 80 6.80 14.45 14.76
C LEU A 80 7.99 15.24 14.22
N HIS A 81 9.16 14.79 14.61
CA HIS A 81 10.44 15.26 14.11
C HIS A 81 11.01 14.25 13.12
N GLU A 82 12.10 14.61 12.47
CA GLU A 82 12.87 13.65 11.66
C GLU A 82 13.49 12.60 12.58
N ASP A 83 13.64 11.37 12.07
CA ASP A 83 14.15 10.21 12.79
C ASP A 83 13.28 9.68 13.96
N ASP A 84 12.10 10.24 14.19
CA ASP A 84 11.14 9.66 15.13
C ASP A 84 10.71 8.27 14.65
N ILE A 85 10.64 7.31 15.57
CA ILE A 85 10.09 5.98 15.29
C ILE A 85 8.63 5.97 15.72
N ILE A 86 7.75 5.68 14.77
CA ILE A 86 6.33 5.50 14.99
C ILE A 86 5.90 4.10 14.56
N CYS A 87 4.83 3.60 15.15
CA CYS A 87 4.15 2.42 14.62
C CYS A 87 2.73 2.82 14.22
N THR A 88 2.38 2.63 12.95
CA THR A 88 0.98 2.70 12.53
C THR A 88 0.25 1.45 13.04
N GLN A 89 -1.04 1.60 13.34
CA GLN A 89 -1.89 0.49 13.80
C GLN A 89 -3.15 0.33 12.93
N GLN A 90 -3.67 1.46 12.43
CA GLN A 90 -4.82 1.49 11.56
C GLN A 90 -4.81 2.76 10.72
N ILE A 91 -5.38 2.63 9.52
CA ILE A 91 -5.65 3.75 8.62
C ILE A 91 -7.15 3.97 8.59
N ARG A 92 -7.55 5.23 8.68
CA ARG A 92 -8.93 5.65 8.67
C ARG A 92 -9.17 6.65 7.55
N SER A 93 -10.20 6.38 6.76
CA SER A 93 -10.70 7.30 5.74
C SER A 93 -11.99 7.93 6.21
N ASP A 94 -12.09 9.25 6.10
CA ASP A 94 -13.28 10.06 6.39
C ASP A 94 -13.77 10.73 5.09
N LEU A 95 -14.93 10.29 4.59
CA LEU A 95 -15.56 10.84 3.40
C LEU A 95 -16.70 11.78 3.80
N ASP A 96 -16.53 13.08 3.54
CA ASP A 96 -17.62 14.06 3.53
C ASP A 96 -18.42 13.91 2.23
N ARG A 97 -19.59 13.27 2.31
CA ARG A 97 -20.48 13.02 1.17
C ARG A 97 -21.08 14.28 0.57
N SER A 98 -21.14 15.38 1.33
CA SER A 98 -21.72 16.64 0.84
C SER A 98 -20.76 17.42 -0.05
N ARG A 99 -19.46 17.27 0.20
CA ARG A 99 -18.39 17.95 -0.54
C ARG A 99 -17.60 17.01 -1.45
N ASN A 100 -17.89 15.71 -1.37
CA ASN A 100 -17.11 14.63 -1.99
C ASN A 100 -15.60 14.78 -1.68
N LYS A 101 -15.28 14.96 -0.39
CA LYS A 101 -13.89 15.11 0.08
C LYS A 101 -13.52 13.97 1.01
N LEU A 102 -12.43 13.27 0.69
CA LEU A 102 -11.82 12.26 1.55
C LEU A 102 -10.75 12.91 2.43
N ALA A 103 -10.62 12.48 3.67
CA ALA A 103 -9.47 12.73 4.52
C ALA A 103 -8.89 11.41 5.01
N VAL A 104 -7.56 11.32 5.09
CA VAL A 104 -6.85 10.11 5.48
C VAL A 104 -6.10 10.33 6.78
N TRP A 105 -6.31 9.44 7.74
CA TRP A 105 -5.77 9.53 9.08
C TRP A 105 -5.06 8.25 9.46
N TYR A 106 -3.84 8.35 9.97
CA TYR A 106 -3.09 7.22 10.50
C TYR A 106 -3.11 7.28 12.02
N SER A 107 -3.55 6.19 12.64
CA SER A 107 -3.37 5.99 14.08
C SER A 107 -1.96 5.52 14.33
N ILE A 108 -1.24 6.22 15.20
CA ILE A 108 0.15 5.91 15.53
C ILE A 108 0.34 5.69 17.01
N SER A 109 1.31 4.83 17.35
CA SER A 109 1.99 4.84 18.64
C SER A 109 3.39 5.44 18.48
N TYR A 110 3.81 6.23 19.45
CA TYR A 110 5.09 6.94 19.43
C TYR A 110 5.64 7.13 20.85
N GLY A 111 6.96 7.30 20.95
CA GLY A 111 7.66 7.48 22.23
C GLY A 111 7.40 6.32 23.21
N ALA A 112 7.35 6.64 24.52
CA ALA A 112 7.11 5.67 25.58
C ALA A 112 5.62 5.24 25.70
N GLY A 113 5.04 4.77 24.60
CA GLY A 113 3.68 4.23 24.56
C GLY A 113 2.55 5.25 24.45
N GLN A 114 2.84 6.46 23.93
CA GLN A 114 1.80 7.43 23.60
C GLN A 114 1.10 7.02 22.31
N SER A 115 -0.19 7.39 22.16
CA SER A 115 -0.96 7.16 20.94
C SER A 115 -1.59 8.45 20.46
N GLY A 116 -1.69 8.59 19.15
CA GLY A 116 -2.30 9.75 18.50
C GLY A 116 -2.65 9.48 17.05
N TRP A 117 -3.04 10.54 16.36
CA TRP A 117 -3.45 10.50 14.96
C TRP A 117 -2.69 11.54 14.16
N ILE A 118 -2.34 11.18 12.93
CA ILE A 118 -1.75 12.08 11.94
C ILE A 118 -2.72 12.21 10.77
N CYS A 119 -2.93 13.44 10.30
CA CYS A 119 -3.64 13.71 9.07
C CYS A 119 -2.67 13.65 7.90
N MET A 120 -2.88 12.69 7.00
CA MET A 120 -1.98 12.48 5.87
C MET A 120 -2.29 13.39 4.70
N GLY A 121 -3.56 13.71 4.51
CA GLY A 121 -4.01 14.61 3.45
C GLY A 121 -5.50 14.47 3.18
N TYR A 122 -5.94 15.25 2.20
CA TYR A 122 -7.28 15.23 1.66
C TYR A 122 -7.28 14.84 0.18
N ASP A 123 -8.42 14.32 -0.31
CA ASP A 123 -8.60 14.03 -1.73
C ASP A 123 -8.30 15.26 -2.60
N GLY A 124 -7.49 15.08 -3.64
CA GLY A 124 -7.03 16.14 -4.54
C GLY A 124 -5.81 16.93 -4.07
N GLU A 125 -5.26 16.65 -2.88
CA GLU A 125 -3.86 16.98 -2.57
C GLU A 125 -2.97 15.86 -3.14
N ASP A 126 -1.73 16.13 -3.57
CA ASP A 126 -0.76 15.17 -4.16
C ASP A 126 -0.34 14.04 -3.18
N THR A 127 -1.32 13.36 -2.60
CA THR A 127 -1.22 12.39 -1.51
C THR A 127 -1.77 11.08 -2.04
N THR A 128 -0.99 10.00 -1.91
CA THR A 128 -1.41 8.71 -2.43
C THR A 128 -2.14 8.00 -1.31
N PHE A 129 -3.47 7.88 -1.36
CA PHE A 129 -4.21 7.21 -0.29
C PHE A 129 -3.92 5.69 -0.31
N PRO A 130 -3.32 5.12 0.76
CA PRO A 130 -3.17 3.68 0.85
C PRO A 130 -4.54 3.02 0.79
N TYR A 131 -4.64 1.91 0.07
CA TYR A 131 -5.87 1.15 -0.14
C TYR A 131 -6.92 1.75 -1.09
N HIS A 132 -6.68 2.93 -1.69
CA HIS A 132 -7.67 3.56 -2.56
C HIS A 132 -8.00 2.75 -3.82
N ASP A 133 -6.96 2.35 -4.56
CA ASP A 133 -7.10 1.75 -5.88
C ASP A 133 -7.26 0.23 -5.86
N GLY A 134 -6.99 -0.41 -4.72
CA GLY A 134 -7.04 -1.86 -4.56
C GLY A 134 -5.97 -2.62 -5.38
N ASN A 135 -5.01 -1.93 -6.01
CA ASN A 135 -4.02 -2.54 -6.91
C ASN A 135 -2.96 -3.41 -6.20
N TRP A 136 -3.07 -3.50 -4.88
CA TRP A 136 -2.25 -4.36 -4.03
C TRP A 136 -2.91 -5.70 -3.71
N GLU A 137 -4.22 -5.84 -3.95
CA GLU A 137 -5.02 -7.00 -3.58
C GLU A 137 -4.49 -8.25 -4.27
N VAL A 138 -4.05 -9.25 -3.50
CA VAL A 138 -3.66 -10.54 -4.04
C VAL A 138 -4.90 -11.31 -4.46
N LEU A 139 -5.00 -11.64 -5.74
CA LEU A 139 -6.13 -12.36 -6.30
C LEU A 139 -5.94 -13.88 -6.24
N ARG A 140 -4.71 -14.35 -6.50
CA ARG A 140 -4.33 -15.78 -6.50
C ARG A 140 -2.82 -15.97 -6.72
N SER A 141 -2.34 -17.19 -6.53
CA SER A 141 -1.05 -17.64 -7.08
C SER A 141 -1.26 -18.49 -8.33
N ILE A 142 -0.38 -18.37 -9.32
CA ILE A 142 -0.33 -19.23 -10.52
C ILE A 142 1.04 -19.91 -10.56
N ARG A 143 1.08 -21.22 -10.71
CA ARG A 143 2.31 -21.98 -10.93
C ARG A 143 2.43 -22.36 -12.40
N ALA A 144 3.49 -21.89 -13.06
CA ALA A 144 3.75 -22.13 -14.48
C ALA A 144 5.25 -22.22 -14.73
N ASP A 145 5.68 -23.16 -15.57
CA ASP A 145 7.07 -23.40 -15.98
C ASP A 145 8.08 -23.43 -14.82
N GLY A 146 7.67 -24.04 -13.71
CA GLY A 146 8.51 -24.20 -12.52
C GLY A 146 8.56 -22.97 -11.61
N ALA A 147 7.98 -21.84 -12.00
CA ALA A 147 7.88 -20.61 -11.22
C ALA A 147 6.51 -20.45 -10.56
N GLU A 148 6.46 -19.73 -9.44
CA GLU A 148 5.24 -19.27 -8.80
C GLU A 148 5.08 -17.75 -9.01
N TRP A 149 3.91 -17.36 -9.49
CA TRP A 149 3.54 -15.99 -9.77
C TRP A 149 2.42 -15.56 -8.82
N THR A 150 2.67 -14.52 -8.03
CA THR A 150 1.63 -13.87 -7.22
C THR A 150 0.86 -12.90 -8.10
N VAL A 151 -0.42 -13.18 -8.31
CA VAL A 151 -1.33 -12.33 -9.08
C VAL A 151 -1.97 -11.29 -8.17
N ARG A 152 -1.85 -10.03 -8.54
CA ARG A 152 -2.48 -8.89 -7.87
C ARG A 152 -3.44 -8.18 -8.80
N ARG A 153 -4.47 -7.55 -8.26
CA ARG A 153 -5.35 -6.65 -9.01
C ARG A 153 -4.53 -5.49 -9.56
N LEU A 154 -4.79 -5.10 -10.80
CA LEU A 154 -4.17 -3.93 -11.42
C LEU A 154 -5.15 -3.36 -12.43
N GLU A 155 -5.84 -2.29 -12.07
CA GLU A 155 -6.80 -1.62 -12.95
C GLU A 155 -6.20 -0.31 -13.46
N GLN A 156 -5.38 -0.43 -14.50
CA GLN A 156 -4.69 0.69 -15.12
C GLN A 156 -4.82 0.66 -16.64
N GLN A 157 -4.87 1.85 -17.25
CA GLN A 157 -4.66 1.97 -18.69
C GLN A 157 -3.17 1.96 -18.97
N MET A 158 -2.75 1.15 -19.94
CA MET A 158 -1.36 1.06 -20.37
C MET A 158 -1.26 1.29 -21.87
N THR A 159 -0.14 1.83 -22.31
CA THR A 159 0.11 2.06 -23.74
C THR A 159 1.01 0.96 -24.28
N VAL A 160 0.54 0.32 -25.35
CA VAL A 160 1.24 -0.72 -26.10
C VAL A 160 1.82 -0.09 -27.36
N TRP A 161 3.14 -0.12 -27.51
CA TRP A 161 3.84 0.53 -28.62
C TRP A 161 4.16 -0.43 -29.77
N ASN A 162 4.26 -1.73 -29.47
CA ASN A 162 4.52 -2.79 -30.45
C ASN A 162 3.50 -3.91 -30.31
N THR A 163 3.31 -4.70 -31.36
CA THR A 163 2.40 -5.85 -31.30
C THR A 163 2.82 -6.80 -30.17
N ALA A 164 1.95 -6.99 -29.19
CA ALA A 164 2.26 -7.77 -27.99
C ALA A 164 1.65 -9.18 -28.08
N ALA A 165 2.42 -10.19 -27.70
CA ALA A 165 1.92 -11.56 -27.61
C ALA A 165 1.05 -11.74 -26.36
N LEU A 166 -0.02 -12.52 -26.52
CA LEU A 166 -0.92 -12.93 -25.44
C LEU A 166 -0.77 -14.43 -25.19
N PHE A 167 -0.58 -14.77 -23.93
CA PHE A 167 -0.37 -16.12 -23.43
C PHE A 167 -1.52 -16.52 -22.50
N ALA A 168 -1.74 -17.83 -22.34
CA ALA A 168 -2.78 -18.35 -21.46
C ALA A 168 -2.51 -18.08 -19.98
N GLU A 169 -1.24 -18.11 -19.58
CA GLU A 169 -0.75 -18.03 -18.20
C GLU A 169 0.55 -17.21 -18.15
N PRO A 170 0.87 -16.54 -17.04
CA PRO A 170 2.16 -15.88 -16.86
C PRO A 170 3.29 -16.93 -16.85
N GLY A 171 4.38 -16.66 -17.55
CA GLY A 171 5.54 -17.56 -17.64
C GLY A 171 5.44 -18.62 -18.74
N ALA A 172 4.24 -18.94 -19.24
CA ALA A 172 4.01 -20.00 -20.23
C ALA A 172 4.20 -19.52 -21.68
N TYR A 173 5.45 -19.27 -22.07
CA TYR A 173 5.80 -18.75 -23.40
C TYR A 173 5.44 -19.70 -24.55
N ASP A 174 5.26 -20.99 -24.29
CA ASP A 174 4.82 -22.00 -25.26
C ASP A 174 3.30 -21.99 -25.50
N LYS A 175 2.52 -21.34 -24.64
CA LYS A 175 1.05 -21.26 -24.70
C LYS A 175 0.54 -19.92 -25.24
N MET A 176 1.08 -19.47 -26.38
CA MET A 176 0.59 -18.27 -27.06
C MET A 176 -0.83 -18.52 -27.61
N GLN A 177 -1.76 -17.62 -27.32
CA GLN A 177 -3.17 -17.71 -27.71
C GLN A 177 -3.65 -16.54 -28.58
N GLY A 178 -2.84 -15.50 -28.74
CA GLY A 178 -3.19 -14.37 -29.60
C GLY A 178 -2.18 -13.24 -29.53
N THR A 179 -2.57 -12.09 -30.08
CA THR A 179 -1.78 -10.86 -30.04
C THR A 179 -2.69 -9.65 -29.83
N ILE A 180 -2.10 -8.58 -29.27
CA ILE A 180 -2.62 -7.22 -29.35
C ILE A 180 -1.93 -6.57 -30.55
N PRO A 181 -2.62 -6.38 -31.70
CA PRO A 181 -2.02 -5.77 -32.86
C PRO A 181 -1.84 -4.26 -32.64
N VAL A 182 -0.67 -3.74 -33.02
CA VAL A 182 -0.40 -2.30 -33.06
C VAL A 182 -0.23 -1.88 -34.51
N ALA A 183 -1.23 -1.21 -35.08
CA ALA A 183 -1.29 -0.86 -36.51
C ALA A 183 -0.64 0.51 -36.80
N GLY A 184 0.62 0.69 -36.40
CA GLY A 184 1.39 1.91 -36.65
C GLY A 184 1.03 3.12 -35.75
N LYS A 185 0.12 2.93 -34.79
CA LYS A 185 -0.15 3.86 -33.69
C LYS A 185 -0.24 3.10 -32.38
N PRO A 186 0.25 3.65 -31.26
CA PRO A 186 0.18 2.99 -29.96
C PRO A 186 -1.28 2.73 -29.57
N GLU A 187 -1.53 1.57 -28.98
CA GLU A 187 -2.85 1.18 -28.51
C GLU A 187 -2.94 1.37 -27.00
N THR A 188 -4.06 1.88 -26.52
CA THR A 188 -4.34 1.91 -25.08
C THR A 188 -5.09 0.66 -24.69
N ILE A 189 -4.57 -0.07 -23.71
CA ILE A 189 -5.17 -1.29 -23.19
C ILE A 189 -5.53 -1.12 -21.73
N SER A 190 -6.60 -1.81 -21.32
CA SER A 190 -6.96 -1.92 -19.91
C SER A 190 -6.33 -3.18 -19.33
N THR A 191 -5.64 -3.00 -18.21
CA THR A 191 -5.16 -4.11 -17.38
C THR A 191 -6.21 -4.48 -16.33
N LYS A 192 -6.17 -5.73 -15.87
CA LYS A 192 -6.98 -6.22 -14.74
C LYS A 192 -6.13 -6.74 -13.59
N ALA A 193 -4.95 -7.26 -13.90
CA ALA A 193 -4.08 -7.88 -12.93
C ALA A 193 -2.62 -7.81 -13.38
N VAL A 194 -1.73 -7.93 -12.42
CA VAL A 194 -0.29 -8.13 -12.62
C VAL A 194 0.15 -9.39 -11.91
N ALA A 195 0.97 -10.20 -12.56
CA ALA A 195 1.65 -11.35 -11.97
C ALA A 195 3.11 -10.97 -11.74
N ILE A 196 3.55 -11.12 -10.50
CA ILE A 196 4.92 -10.83 -10.06
C ILE A 196 5.55 -12.08 -9.45
N ASN A 197 6.85 -12.26 -9.66
CA ASN A 197 7.62 -13.31 -9.03
C ASN A 197 8.76 -12.66 -8.22
N PRO A 198 8.82 -12.83 -6.89
CA PRO A 198 9.86 -12.22 -6.06
C PRO A 198 11.27 -12.73 -6.39
N ASP A 199 11.40 -13.94 -6.95
CA ASP A 199 12.68 -14.54 -7.36
C ASP A 199 13.14 -14.01 -8.73
N LEU A 200 12.28 -13.32 -9.47
CA LEU A 200 12.55 -12.73 -10.80
C LEU A 200 12.24 -11.22 -10.79
N PRO A 201 13.00 -10.41 -10.04
CA PRO A 201 12.76 -8.98 -9.92
C PRO A 201 12.85 -8.30 -11.30
N GLY A 202 11.91 -7.40 -11.57
CA GLY A 202 11.83 -6.69 -12.85
C GLY A 202 11.11 -7.46 -13.96
N ILE A 203 10.66 -8.70 -13.71
CA ILE A 203 9.81 -9.45 -14.63
C ILE A 203 8.39 -9.46 -14.09
N TRP A 204 7.47 -8.89 -14.84
CA TRP A 204 6.04 -8.91 -14.52
C TRP A 204 5.22 -9.24 -15.76
N TRP A 205 4.05 -9.80 -15.50
CA TRP A 205 3.07 -10.18 -16.52
C TRP A 205 1.78 -9.43 -16.28
N LEU A 206 1.20 -8.90 -17.34
CA LEU A 206 -0.03 -8.11 -17.28
C LEU A 206 -1.18 -8.93 -17.82
N GLN A 207 -2.25 -9.03 -17.06
CA GLN A 207 -3.51 -9.55 -17.57
C GLN A 207 -4.25 -8.43 -18.27
N VAL A 208 -4.52 -8.63 -19.55
CA VAL A 208 -5.08 -7.61 -20.43
C VAL A 208 -6.39 -8.10 -21.03
N GLN A 209 -7.28 -7.16 -21.36
CA GLN A 209 -8.51 -7.44 -22.09
C GLN A 209 -8.73 -6.39 -23.18
N GLN A 210 -8.83 -6.81 -24.44
CA GLN A 210 -9.11 -5.94 -25.58
C GLN A 210 -9.92 -6.69 -26.65
N GLY A 211 -11.01 -6.09 -27.13
CA GLY A 211 -11.76 -6.62 -28.28
C GLY A 211 -12.34 -8.04 -28.12
N GLY A 212 -12.57 -8.50 -26.89
CA GLY A 212 -13.02 -9.87 -26.60
C GLY A 212 -11.89 -10.88 -26.37
N THR A 213 -10.64 -10.51 -26.66
CA THR A 213 -9.46 -11.32 -26.35
C THR A 213 -8.93 -10.97 -24.96
N SER A 214 -8.60 -11.98 -24.16
CA SER A 214 -7.93 -11.81 -22.87
C SER A 214 -6.75 -12.76 -22.76
N GLY A 215 -5.68 -12.30 -22.15
CA GLY A 215 -4.49 -13.11 -21.92
C GLY A 215 -3.49 -12.41 -21.03
N TRP A 216 -2.35 -13.07 -20.84
CA TRP A 216 -1.20 -12.54 -20.15
C TRP A 216 -0.16 -12.09 -21.15
N THR A 217 0.50 -10.99 -20.87
CA THR A 217 1.59 -10.50 -21.70
C THR A 217 2.75 -10.11 -20.80
N ALA A 218 3.95 -10.56 -21.14
CA ALA A 218 5.15 -10.19 -20.39
C ALA A 218 5.48 -8.74 -20.71
N ASP A 219 5.86 -7.94 -19.71
CA ASP A 219 6.51 -6.67 -20.00
C ASP A 219 7.96 -6.94 -20.38
N CYS A 220 8.17 -7.13 -21.68
CA CYS A 220 9.48 -7.25 -22.29
C CYS A 220 9.84 -6.00 -23.11
N GLY A 221 9.40 -4.81 -22.66
CA GLY A 221 9.75 -3.53 -23.30
C GLY A 221 8.82 -3.07 -24.42
N ASP A 222 7.79 -3.85 -24.75
CA ASP A 222 6.79 -3.54 -25.79
C ASP A 222 5.50 -2.88 -25.25
N ILE A 223 5.28 -2.97 -23.94
CA ILE A 223 4.15 -2.40 -23.21
C ILE A 223 4.73 -1.49 -22.15
N THR A 224 4.63 -0.17 -22.34
CA THR A 224 5.21 0.78 -21.39
C THR A 224 4.12 1.71 -20.88
N VAL A 225 3.94 1.75 -19.56
CA VAL A 225 3.45 2.97 -18.89
C VAL A 225 4.61 3.95 -18.92
N GLU A 226 4.59 4.88 -19.88
CA GLU A 226 5.40 6.11 -19.84
C GLU A 226 6.86 5.95 -19.33
N ARG A 227 7.54 4.86 -19.74
CA ARG A 227 8.94 4.47 -19.41
C ARG A 227 9.25 3.89 -18.02
N LEU A 228 8.27 3.53 -17.18
CA LEU A 228 8.52 3.01 -15.81
C LEU A 228 7.79 1.71 -15.44
N GLY A 229 7.07 1.09 -16.38
CA GLY A 229 6.31 -0.14 -16.11
C GLY A 229 5.05 0.09 -15.26
N PRO A 230 4.27 -0.97 -14.95
CA PRO A 230 3.08 -0.90 -14.12
C PRO A 230 3.44 -0.39 -12.72
N ARG A 231 2.71 0.60 -12.22
CA ARG A 231 2.88 1.09 -10.85
C ARG A 231 1.94 0.32 -9.94
N PHE A 232 2.48 -0.51 -9.07
CA PHE A 232 1.71 -1.24 -8.06
C PHE A 232 2.39 -1.06 -6.69
N LEU A 233 2.19 0.11 -6.07
CA LEU A 233 2.69 0.33 -4.72
C LEU A 233 1.81 -0.43 -3.73
N THR A 234 2.44 -1.20 -2.83
CA THR A 234 1.70 -1.69 -1.68
C THR A 234 1.36 -0.53 -0.75
N PRO A 235 0.27 -0.62 0.02
CA PRO A 235 -0.03 0.29 1.11
C PRO A 235 1.17 0.54 2.02
N GLU A 236 1.95 -0.51 2.33
CA GLU A 236 3.18 -0.37 3.11
C GLU A 236 4.22 0.53 2.44
N ALA A 237 4.43 0.36 1.13
CA ALA A 237 5.37 1.16 0.37
C ALA A 237 4.90 2.62 0.21
N ILE A 238 3.58 2.84 0.06
CA ILE A 238 2.99 4.18 0.05
C ILE A 238 3.25 4.86 1.39
N VAL A 239 2.97 4.17 2.49
CA VAL A 239 3.15 4.69 3.85
C VAL A 239 4.64 4.96 4.14
N ASP A 240 5.55 4.05 3.77
CA ASP A 240 7.00 4.27 3.88
C ASP A 240 7.47 5.44 3.03
N TRP A 241 6.92 5.65 1.84
CA TRP A 241 7.31 6.77 0.99
C TRP A 241 6.82 8.12 1.54
N GLU A 242 5.59 8.17 2.07
CA GLU A 242 5.01 9.40 2.61
C GLU A 242 5.57 9.80 3.98
N LEU A 243 5.92 8.80 4.81
CA LEU A 243 6.37 9.02 6.18
C LEU A 243 7.85 8.71 6.39
N GLY A 244 8.47 7.87 5.58
CA GLY A 244 9.81 7.33 5.79
C GLY A 244 10.96 8.16 5.20
N TRP A 245 12.17 7.60 5.27
CA TRP A 245 13.35 8.13 4.56
C TRP A 245 13.27 7.74 3.08
N GLY A 246 12.94 8.70 2.23
CA GLY A 246 12.96 8.55 0.77
C GLY A 246 14.37 8.43 0.18
#